data_AF-A0A3S4I687-F1
#
_entry.id   AF-A0A3S4I687-F1
#
_cell.length_a   1.000
_cell.length_b   1.000
_cell.length_c   1.000
_cell.angle_alpha   90.00
_cell.angle_beta   90.00
_cell.angle_gamma   90.00
#
_symmetry.space_group_name_H-M   'P 1'
#
loop_
_entity.id
_entity.type
_entity.pdbx_description
1 polymer ?
#
loop_
_entity_poly.entity_id
_entity_poly.type
_entity_poly.pdbx_seq_one_letter_code
_entity_poly.pdbx_strand_id
1 'polypeptide(L)'
;MIGIILCGHGGFASGLARAMTQILGEQPQFMAIDFTESASTAQLTAELEQAVAALDAQEELVFLTDLLGARRFALRRRWRCNGRGGK
;
A
#
# COMPACT_ATOMS: atom_id res chain seq x y z
N MET A 1 -4.71 2.59 14.86
CA MET A 1 -5.15 1.44 14.02
C MET A 1 -4.10 1.25 12.94
N ILE A 2 -3.79 0.01 12.60
CA ILE A 2 -2.74 -0.31 11.62
C ILE A 2 -3.24 0.06 10.22
N GLY A 3 -2.43 0.82 9.47
CA GLY A 3 -2.69 1.07 8.05
C GLY A 3 -2.27 -0.12 7.19
N ILE A 4 -3.04 -0.45 6.17
CA ILE A 4 -2.72 -1.54 5.23
C ILE A 4 -2.66 -0.99 3.82
N ILE A 5 -1.55 -1.23 3.14
CA ILE A 5 -1.43 -1.04 1.69
C ILE A 5 -1.26 -2.41 1.04
N LEU A 6 -2.27 -2.84 0.32
CA LEU A 6 -2.22 -4.02 -0.52
C LEU A 6 -1.73 -3.60 -1.91
N CYS A 7 -0.76 -4.33 -2.45
CA CYS A 7 -0.23 -4.05 -3.78
C CYS A 7 0.10 -5.32 -4.56
N GLY A 8 0.04 -5.25 -5.88
CA GLY A 8 0.38 -6.40 -6.73
C GLY A 8 0.17 -6.13 -8.20
N HIS A 9 0.56 -7.05 -9.05
CA HIS A 9 0.54 -6.88 -10.50
C HIS A 9 -0.87 -6.96 -11.09
N GLY A 10 -1.08 -6.25 -12.20
CA GLY A 10 -2.36 -6.29 -12.92
C GLY A 10 -3.49 -5.78 -12.04
N GLY A 11 -4.56 -6.57 -11.88
CA GLY A 11 -5.71 -6.25 -11.01
C GLY A 11 -5.70 -7.00 -9.67
N PHE A 12 -4.54 -7.46 -9.20
CA PHE A 12 -4.45 -8.29 -7.99
C PHE A 12 -4.96 -7.55 -6.75
N ALA A 13 -4.49 -6.32 -6.51
CA ALA A 13 -4.81 -5.59 -5.29
C ALA A 13 -6.26 -5.11 -5.31
N SER A 14 -6.69 -4.51 -6.42
CA SER A 14 -8.08 -4.07 -6.57
C SER A 14 -9.09 -5.22 -6.55
N GLY A 15 -8.76 -6.37 -7.15
CA GLY A 15 -9.60 -7.56 -7.15
C GLY A 15 -9.80 -8.11 -5.74
N LEU A 16 -8.73 -8.24 -4.96
CA LEU A 16 -8.83 -8.72 -3.58
C LEU A 16 -9.51 -7.71 -2.66
N ALA A 17 -9.26 -6.40 -2.84
CA ALA A 17 -9.95 -5.35 -2.11
C ALA A 17 -11.48 -5.42 -2.33
N ARG A 18 -11.92 -5.61 -3.58
CA ARG A 18 -13.35 -5.78 -3.90
C ARG A 18 -13.95 -6.99 -3.20
N ALA A 19 -13.25 -8.12 -3.19
CA ALA A 19 -13.70 -9.31 -2.47
C ALA A 19 -13.78 -9.06 -0.95
N MET A 20 -12.77 -8.39 -0.37
CA MET A 20 -12.78 -8.02 1.05
C MET A 20 -13.96 -7.11 1.39
N THR A 21 -14.22 -6.07 0.60
CA THR A 21 -15.37 -5.18 0.80
C THR A 21 -16.71 -5.92 0.71
N GLN A 22 -16.84 -6.90 -0.18
CA GLN A 22 -18.07 -7.70 -0.29
C GLN A 22 -18.32 -8.58 0.95
N ILE A 23 -17.26 -9.09 1.58
CA ILE A 23 -17.36 -10.01 2.71
C ILE A 23 -17.46 -9.23 4.04
N LEU A 24 -16.68 -8.17 4.19
CA LEU A 24 -16.45 -7.47 5.47
C LEU A 24 -16.97 -6.03 5.47
N GLY A 25 -17.42 -5.51 4.33
CA GLY A 25 -17.73 -4.08 4.15
C GLY A 25 -16.47 -3.23 3.97
N GLU A 26 -16.67 -1.92 3.83
CA GLU A 26 -15.59 -0.94 3.69
C GLU A 26 -14.63 -0.98 4.88
N GLN A 27 -13.33 -1.08 4.59
CA GLN A 27 -12.30 -1.16 5.63
C GLN A 27 -11.61 0.21 5.79
N PRO A 28 -11.67 0.82 6.98
CA PRO A 28 -10.92 2.04 7.24
C PRO A 28 -9.42 1.74 7.24
N GLN A 29 -8.60 2.75 6.90
CA GLN A 29 -7.14 2.64 6.88
C GLN A 29 -6.60 1.54 5.93
N PHE A 30 -7.30 1.27 4.83
CA PHE A 30 -6.89 0.30 3.81
C PHE A 30 -6.81 0.95 2.43
N MET A 31 -5.75 0.66 1.67
CA MET A 31 -5.62 1.06 0.27
C MET A 31 -5.07 -0.07 -0.60
N ALA A 32 -5.54 -0.12 -1.84
CA ALA A 32 -5.13 -1.10 -2.84
C ALA A 32 -4.48 -0.39 -4.03
N ILE A 33 -3.27 -0.83 -4.40
CA ILE A 33 -2.48 -0.25 -5.51
C ILE A 33 -2.10 -1.35 -6.50
N ASP A 34 -2.47 -1.16 -7.74
CA ASP A 34 -2.20 -2.10 -8.82
C ASP A 34 -0.95 -1.68 -9.61
N PHE A 35 -0.02 -2.62 -9.79
CA PHE A 35 1.17 -2.44 -10.62
C PHE A 35 0.82 -2.74 -12.07
N THR A 36 0.41 -1.70 -12.79
CA THR A 36 0.13 -1.80 -14.24
C THR A 36 1.42 -1.92 -15.05
N GLU A 37 1.34 -2.56 -16.22
CA GLU A 37 2.51 -2.79 -17.08
C GLU A 37 3.13 -1.49 -17.61
N SER A 38 2.30 -0.46 -17.81
CA SER A 38 2.70 0.86 -18.29
C SER A 38 3.23 1.78 -17.17
N ALA A 39 3.03 1.43 -15.90
CA ALA A 39 3.46 2.27 -14.79
C ALA A 39 4.99 2.23 -14.63
N SER A 40 5.59 3.41 -14.74
CA SER A 40 7.00 3.61 -14.41
C SER A 40 7.24 3.49 -12.90
N THR A 41 8.48 3.20 -12.52
CA THR A 41 8.87 3.13 -11.11
C THR A 41 8.62 4.45 -10.37
N ALA A 42 8.78 5.59 -11.04
CA ALA A 42 8.54 6.91 -10.44
C ALA A 42 7.05 7.12 -10.12
N GLN A 43 6.15 6.73 -11.03
CA GLN A 43 4.71 6.81 -10.82
C GLN A 43 4.26 5.92 -9.66
N LEU A 44 4.71 4.67 -9.63
CA LEU A 44 4.40 3.75 -8.52
C LEU A 44 4.93 4.26 -7.18
N THR A 45 6.10 4.88 -7.18
CA THR A 45 6.66 5.47 -5.95
C THR A 45 5.78 6.61 -5.43
N ALA A 46 5.39 7.53 -6.32
CA ALA A 46 4.51 8.64 -5.98
C ALA A 46 3.14 8.16 -5.48
N GLU A 47 2.55 7.16 -6.11
CA GLU A 47 1.27 6.57 -5.71
C GLU A 47 1.36 5.93 -4.31
N LEU A 48 2.43 5.16 -4.05
CA LEU A 48 2.65 4.57 -2.74
C LEU A 48 2.95 5.62 -1.66
N GLU A 49 3.60 6.73 -1.99
CA GLU A 49 3.82 7.86 -1.07
C GLU A 49 2.51 8.58 -0.73
N GLN A 50 1.67 8.84 -1.73
CA GLN A 50 0.34 9.41 -1.56
C GLN A 50 -0.54 8.50 -0.69
N ALA A 51 -0.51 7.19 -0.92
CA ALA A 51 -1.24 6.25 -0.09
C ALA A 51 -0.76 6.26 1.37
N VAL A 52 0.55 6.34 1.61
CA VAL A 52 1.03 6.47 3.00
C VAL A 52 0.61 7.79 3.63
N ALA A 53 0.61 8.89 2.90
CA ALA A 53 0.17 10.18 3.42
C ALA A 53 -1.34 10.21 3.71
N ALA A 54 -2.15 9.52 2.90
CA ALA A 54 -3.60 9.46 3.05
C ALA A 54 -4.05 8.48 4.14
N LEU A 55 -3.25 7.46 4.47
CA LEU A 55 -3.46 6.66 5.67
C LEU A 55 -3.00 7.47 6.88
N ASP A 56 -3.95 7.79 7.76
CA ASP A 56 -3.66 8.28 9.12
C ASP A 56 -3.14 7.15 10.02
N ALA A 57 -2.16 6.39 9.53
CA ALA A 57 -1.48 5.33 10.25
C ALA A 57 -0.52 5.98 11.24
N GLN A 58 -1.07 6.42 12.37
CA GLN A 58 -0.37 7.13 13.44
C GLN A 58 0.85 6.37 13.97
N GLU A 59 0.87 5.03 13.88
CA GLU A 59 1.90 4.20 14.52
C GLU A 59 2.45 3.10 13.62
N GLU A 60 1.62 2.39 12.86
CA GLU A 60 2.05 1.20 12.12
C GLU A 60 1.40 1.09 10.75
N LEU A 61 2.21 0.73 9.75
CA LEU A 61 1.81 0.54 8.37
C LEU A 61 2.34 -0.80 7.86
N VAL A 62 1.46 -1.61 7.29
CA VAL A 62 1.77 -2.93 6.73
C VAL A 62 1.57 -2.90 5.23
N PHE A 63 2.58 -3.38 4.51
CA PHE A 63 2.49 -3.64 3.08
C PHE A 63 2.23 -5.12 2.84
N LEU A 64 1.16 -5.42 2.09
CA LEU A 64 0.86 -6.76 1.60
C LEU A 64 1.14 -6.77 0.10
N THR A 65 1.90 -7.75 -0.38
CA THR A 65 2.30 -7.84 -1.79
C THR A 65 2.12 -9.24 -2.34
N ASP A 66 1.81 -9.33 -3.64
CA ASP A 66 1.69 -10.58 -4.37
C ASP A 66 3.00 -11.40 -4.42
N LEU A 67 4.15 -10.74 -4.62
CA LEU A 67 5.45 -11.40 -4.78
C LEU A 67 6.55 -10.74 -3.94
N LEU A 68 7.21 -11.56 -3.12
CA LEU A 68 8.33 -11.13 -2.28
C LEU A 68 9.59 -10.89 -3.13
N GLY A 69 10.11 -9.66 -3.12
CA GLY A 69 11.38 -9.33 -3.77
C GLY A 69 11.29 -8.83 -5.21
N ALA A 70 10.10 -8.51 -5.73
CA ALA A 70 9.99 -7.78 -7.00
C ALA A 70 10.78 -6.46 -6.92
N ARG A 71 11.48 -6.09 -8.01
CA ARG A 71 12.24 -4.83 -8.12
C ARG A 71 11.44 -3.59 -7.70
N ARG A 72 10.12 -3.64 -7.93
CA ARG A 72 9.14 -2.61 -7.54
C ARG A 72 9.02 -2.45 -6.01
N PHE A 73 9.20 -3.52 -5.23
CA PHE A 73 9.21 -3.49 -3.76
C PHE A 73 10.61 -3.27 -3.17
N ALA A 74 11.67 -3.69 -3.89
CA ALA A 74 13.06 -3.53 -3.44
C ALA A 74 13.44 -2.06 -3.19
N LEU A 75 12.78 -1.10 -3.85
CA LEU A 75 12.94 0.33 -3.63
C LEU A 75 12.64 0.76 -2.17
N ARG A 76 11.98 -0.10 -1.38
CA ARG A 76 11.20 0.37 -0.24
C ARG A 76 11.24 -0.55 1.00
N ARG A 77 12.40 -1.13 1.32
CA ARG A 77 12.57 -1.99 2.53
C ARG A 77 12.62 -1.24 3.87
N ARG A 78 12.55 0.09 3.90
CA ARG A 78 12.73 0.89 5.13
C ARG A 78 11.64 1.93 5.32
N TRP A 79 10.38 1.49 5.45
CA TRP A 79 9.31 2.33 6.00
C TRP A 79 9.15 1.94 7.45
N ARG A 80 9.95 2.60 8.29
CA ARG A 80 9.73 2.63 9.72
C ARG A 80 8.95 3.91 9.95
N CYS A 81 7.70 3.82 10.42
CA CYS A 81 7.04 4.96 11.01
C CYS A 81 7.86 5.35 12.26
N ASN A 82 8.92 6.13 12.07
CA ASN A 82 9.50 6.86 13.19
C ASN A 82 8.43 7.88 13.56
N GLY A 83 7.86 7.72 14.76
CA GLY A 83 6.86 8.61 15.31
C GLY A 83 7.19 10.06 14.96
N ARG A 84 6.18 10.78 14.45
CA ARG A 84 6.27 12.21 14.16
C ARG A 84 6.70 12.90 15.45
N GLY A 85 8.01 13.10 15.61
CA GLY A 85 8.56 14.02 16.59
C GLY A 85 8.28 15.42 16.09
N GLY A 86 7.43 16.16 16.79
CA GLY A 86 7.20 17.56 16.44
C GLY A 86 6.03 18.24 17.14
N LYS A 87 6.20 18.49 18.45
CA LYS A 87 5.48 19.43 19.33
C LYS A 87 4.10 19.03 19.82
#